data_AF-A0A6S6U9K8-F1
#
_entry.id   AF-A0A6S6U9K8-F1
#
_cell.length_a   1.000
_cell.length_b   1.000
_cell.length_c   1.000
_cell.angle_alpha   90.00
_cell.angle_beta   90.00
_cell.angle_gamma   90.00
#
_symmetry.space_group_name_H-M   'P 1'
#
loop_
_entity.id
_entity.type
_entity.pdbx_description
1 polymer ?
#
loop_
_entity_poly.entity_id
_entity_poly.type
_entity_poly.pdbx_seq_one_letter_code
_entity_poly.pdbx_strand_id
1 'polypeptide(L)'
;MDIQLTDSEKIKILNSDDIYGIMQKILLREQKIDQNREHFWVIGLENNHRILFIELVSLGTVNQALVKPMEVFSLALQKRAVKIILCHNHPSGELKPSDADKDITDKLIQVGIIVNTPVLDHLIISTKSYLSFGDIGLFQELELSTKYVPPYKL
;
A
#
# COMPACT_ATOMS: atom_id res chain seq x y z
N MET A 1 -1.71 13.24 6.21
CA MET A 1 -1.38 14.47 5.45
C MET A 1 -1.95 14.23 4.08
N ASP A 2 -3.01 14.95 3.71
CA ASP A 2 -3.67 14.76 2.43
C ASP A 2 -2.72 15.18 1.31
N ILE A 3 -2.26 14.21 0.51
CA ILE A 3 -1.39 14.48 -0.64
C ILE A 3 -2.28 15.03 -1.75
N GLN A 4 -2.16 16.33 -2.03
CA GLN A 4 -2.90 16.96 -3.13
C GLN A 4 -2.33 16.50 -4.47
N LEU A 5 -3.16 15.80 -5.25
CA LEU A 5 -2.84 15.35 -6.60
C LEU A 5 -3.20 16.45 -7.61
N THR A 6 -2.30 16.72 -8.56
CA THR A 6 -2.57 17.53 -9.75
C THR A 6 -3.48 16.77 -10.72
N ASP A 7 -4.16 17.45 -11.64
CA ASP A 7 -5.00 16.77 -12.67
C ASP A 7 -4.18 15.86 -13.59
N SER A 8 -2.89 16.17 -13.77
CA SER A 8 -1.91 15.29 -14.44
C SER A 8 -1.55 14.04 -13.63
N GLU A 9 -1.75 14.03 -12.31
CA GLU A 9 -1.45 12.91 -11.39
C GLU A 9 -2.66 11.99 -11.14
N LYS A 10 -3.86 12.32 -11.65
CA LYS A 10 -4.97 11.37 -11.83
C LYS A 10 -4.67 10.40 -12.98
N ILE A 11 -3.50 9.78 -12.90
CA ILE A 11 -2.94 8.90 -13.92
C ILE A 11 -3.68 7.59 -13.85
N LYS A 12 -3.95 7.02 -15.03
CA LYS A 12 -4.42 5.64 -15.12
C LYS A 12 -3.23 4.73 -14.87
N ILE A 13 -3.34 3.90 -13.84
CA ILE A 13 -2.32 2.93 -13.48
C ILE A 13 -2.47 1.69 -14.35
N LEU A 14 -1.39 1.30 -15.01
CA LEU A 14 -1.32 0.10 -15.84
C LEU A 14 -0.49 -0.99 -15.18
N ASN A 15 0.55 -0.62 -14.44
CA ASN A 15 1.47 -1.54 -13.76
C ASN A 15 2.10 -0.92 -12.51
N SER A 16 2.99 -1.68 -11.86
CA SER A 16 3.73 -1.30 -10.67
C SER A 16 4.73 -0.15 -10.92
N ASP A 17 5.33 -0.05 -12.12
CA ASP A 17 6.22 1.05 -12.50
C ASP A 17 5.53 2.42 -12.43
N ASP A 18 4.26 2.50 -12.86
CA ASP A 18 3.47 3.73 -12.80
C ASP A 18 3.30 4.22 -11.36
N ILE A 19 2.97 3.30 -10.44
CA ILE A 19 2.82 3.62 -9.01
C ILE A 19 4.16 4.04 -8.43
N TYR A 20 5.23 3.30 -8.71
CA TYR A 20 6.55 3.61 -8.22
C TYR A 20 7.00 5.01 -8.64
N GLY A 21 6.83 5.38 -9.92
CA GLY A 21 7.23 6.69 -10.41
C GLY A 21 6.53 7.87 -9.71
N ILE A 22 5.28 7.67 -9.27
CA ILE A 22 4.52 8.66 -8.49
C ILE A 22 5.01 8.67 -7.03
N MET A 23 5.08 7.49 -6.40
CA MET A 23 5.44 7.36 -4.99
C MET A 23 6.89 7.75 -4.71
N GLN A 24 7.81 7.49 -5.64
CA GLN A 24 9.20 7.94 -5.54
C GLN A 24 9.28 9.47 -5.51
N LYS A 25 8.51 10.18 -6.34
CA LYS A 25 8.46 11.65 -6.32
C LYS A 25 7.88 12.17 -5.01
N ILE A 26 6.86 11.51 -4.46
CA ILE A 26 6.28 11.85 -3.15
C ILE A 26 7.35 11.68 -2.06
N LEU A 27 7.98 10.50 -1.98
CA LEU A 27 9.03 10.21 -1.00
C LEU A 27 10.20 11.20 -1.11
N LEU A 28 10.63 11.57 -2.32
CA LEU A 28 11.74 12.52 -2.50
C LEU A 28 11.39 13.98 -2.15
N ARG A 29 10.10 14.33 -2.09
CA ARG A 29 9.63 15.66 -1.64
C ARG A 29 9.59 15.78 -0.13
N GLU A 30 9.54 14.67 0.59
CA GLU A 30 9.57 14.67 2.07
C GLU A 30 10.89 15.24 2.60
N GLN A 31 10.86 15.79 3.81
CA GLN A 31 12.08 16.25 4.47
C GLN A 31 13.03 15.07 4.70
N LYS A 32 14.35 15.30 4.69
CA LYS A 32 15.34 14.23 4.91
C LYS A 32 15.13 13.44 6.21
N ILE A 33 14.62 14.08 7.25
CA ILE A 33 14.31 13.43 8.53
C ILE A 33 13.18 12.42 8.35
N ASP A 34 12.15 12.78 7.59
CA ASP A 34 11.02 11.91 7.32
C ASP A 34 11.39 10.82 6.31
N GLN A 35 12.23 11.10 5.30
CA GLN A 35 12.76 10.04 4.42
C GLN A 35 13.47 8.89 5.17
N ASN A 36 13.97 9.15 6.37
CA ASN A 36 14.61 8.15 7.24
C ASN A 36 13.61 7.36 8.13
N ARG A 37 12.31 7.55 7.94
CA ARG A 37 11.24 6.85 8.66
C ARG A 37 10.46 5.95 7.71
N GLU A 38 9.93 4.86 8.26
CA GLU A 38 8.97 4.03 7.54
C GLU A 38 7.63 4.74 7.40
N HIS A 39 7.14 4.79 6.17
CA HIS A 39 5.86 5.34 5.77
C HIS A 39 5.05 4.22 5.15
N PHE A 40 3.80 4.13 5.55
CA PHE A 40 2.84 3.24 4.94
C PHE A 40 1.71 4.04 4.32
N TRP A 41 1.65 4.05 3.00
CA TRP A 41 0.63 4.73 2.23
C TRP A 41 -0.42 3.75 1.70
N VAL A 42 -1.62 4.29 1.52
CA VAL A 42 -2.71 3.65 0.80
C VAL A 42 -3.06 4.51 -0.40
N ILE A 43 -3.07 3.88 -1.57
CA ILE A 43 -3.49 4.48 -2.83
C ILE A 43 -4.89 3.96 -3.13
N GLY A 44 -5.88 4.85 -3.12
CA GLY A 44 -7.25 4.53 -3.51
C GLY A 44 -7.43 4.69 -5.01
N LEU A 45 -8.10 3.72 -5.65
CA LEU A 45 -8.35 3.71 -7.09
C LEU A 45 -9.84 3.73 -7.41
N GLU A 46 -10.17 4.35 -8.55
CA GLU A 46 -11.44 4.20 -9.25
C GLU A 46 -11.49 2.89 -10.06
N ASN A 47 -12.69 2.53 -10.56
CA ASN A 47 -12.89 1.33 -11.39
C ASN A 47 -12.02 1.28 -12.66
N ASN A 48 -11.71 2.43 -13.24
CA ASN A 48 -10.89 2.55 -14.45
C ASN A 48 -9.38 2.61 -14.15
N HIS A 49 -8.96 2.27 -12.93
CA HIS A 49 -7.57 2.31 -12.42
C HIS A 49 -6.97 3.72 -12.35
N ARG A 50 -7.78 4.77 -12.24
CA ARG A 50 -7.30 6.12 -11.94
C ARG A 50 -7.11 6.28 -10.43
N ILE A 51 -6.04 6.97 -10.04
CA ILE A 51 -5.82 7.34 -8.65
C ILE A 51 -6.91 8.32 -8.20
N LEU A 52 -7.59 7.95 -7.13
CA LEU A 52 -8.56 8.78 -6.42
C LEU A 52 -7.90 9.56 -5.28
N PHE A 53 -7.01 8.91 -4.53
CA PHE A 53 -6.23 9.53 -3.46
C PHE A 53 -4.95 8.75 -3.18
N ILE A 54 -3.99 9.41 -2.53
CA ILE A 54 -2.82 8.80 -1.89
C ILE A 54 -2.76 9.37 -0.48
N GLU A 55 -2.68 8.50 0.52
CA GLU A 55 -2.70 8.92 1.92
C GLU A 55 -1.71 8.16 2.77
N LEU A 56 -1.02 8.89 3.64
CA LEU A 56 -0.15 8.30 4.65
C LEU A 56 -0.99 7.81 5.83
N VAL A 57 -1.07 6.48 5.99
CA VAL A 57 -1.86 5.84 7.06
C VAL A 57 -1.02 5.61 8.31
N SER A 58 0.27 5.34 8.14
CA SER A 58 1.17 5.16 9.28
C SER A 58 2.52 5.81 9.00
N LEU A 59 2.99 6.55 10.00
CA LEU A 59 4.34 7.09 10.04
C LEU A 59 5.08 6.42 11.20
N GLY A 60 5.87 5.41 10.85
CA GLY A 60 6.58 4.56 11.76
C GLY A 60 7.85 5.17 12.34
N THR A 61 8.61 4.30 12.99
CA THR A 61 10.00 4.56 13.37
C THR A 61 10.92 4.18 12.19
N VAL A 62 12.22 4.03 12.44
CA VAL A 62 13.18 3.55 11.44
C VAL A 62 12.96 2.07 11.08
N ASN A 63 12.29 1.29 11.95
CA ASN A 63 12.25 -0.17 11.87
C ASN A 63 10.84 -0.78 11.74
N GLN A 64 9.80 0.01 11.99
CA GLN A 64 8.42 -0.49 11.91
C GLN A 64 7.42 0.66 11.82
N ALA A 65 6.47 0.55 10.88
CA ALA A 65 5.19 1.24 10.89
C ALA A 65 4.07 0.33 11.44
N LEU A 66 3.34 0.81 12.46
CA LEU A 66 2.16 0.09 12.97
C LEU A 66 0.97 0.40 12.06
N VAL A 67 0.54 -0.59 11.29
CA VAL A 67 -0.61 -0.47 10.38
C VAL A 67 -1.78 -1.27 10.94
N LYS A 68 -2.95 -0.62 11.02
CA LYS A 68 -4.19 -1.25 11.49
C LYS A 68 -5.18 -1.33 10.32
N PRO A 69 -5.76 -2.50 10.02
CA PRO A 69 -6.73 -2.64 8.93
C PRO A 69 -7.91 -1.67 9.02
N MET A 70 -8.39 -1.38 10.23
CA MET A 70 -9.48 -0.42 10.44
C MET A 70 -9.15 0.97 9.90
N GLU A 71 -7.91 1.45 10.06
CA GLU A 71 -7.50 2.78 9.57
C GLU A 71 -7.39 2.80 8.04
N VAL A 72 -6.78 1.76 7.46
CA VAL A 72 -6.66 1.58 6.00
C VAL A 72 -8.04 1.59 5.33
N PHE A 73 -8.97 0.76 5.83
CA PHE A 73 -10.27 0.61 5.19
C PHE A 73 -11.26 1.71 5.58
N SER A 74 -11.17 2.32 6.76
CA SER A 74 -11.96 3.52 7.08
C SER A 74 -11.75 4.61 6.03
N LEU A 75 -10.48 4.88 5.70
CA LEU A 75 -10.13 5.85 4.66
C LEU A 75 -10.64 5.44 3.28
N ALA A 76 -10.37 4.21 2.85
CA ALA A 76 -10.76 3.70 1.54
C ALA A 76 -12.29 3.78 1.33
N LEU A 77 -13.05 3.37 2.34
CA LEU A 77 -14.52 3.36 2.30
C LEU A 77 -15.10 4.78 2.35
N GLN A 78 -14.58 5.66 3.21
CA GLN A 78 -15.01 7.06 3.27
C GLN A 78 -14.78 7.80 1.96
N LYS A 79 -13.63 7.57 1.33
CA LYS A 79 -13.28 8.17 0.04
C LYS A 79 -13.87 7.39 -1.16
N ARG A 80 -14.62 6.31 -0.94
CA ARG A 80 -15.27 5.48 -1.98
C ARG A 80 -14.28 4.92 -3.01
N ALA A 81 -13.09 4.54 -2.58
CA ALA A 81 -12.17 3.77 -3.42
C ALA A 81 -12.81 2.43 -3.77
N VAL A 82 -12.70 2.02 -5.04
CA VAL A 82 -13.20 0.71 -5.48
C VAL A 82 -12.14 -0.36 -5.27
N LYS A 83 -10.86 0.03 -5.31
CA LYS A 83 -9.70 -0.85 -5.12
C LYS A 83 -8.61 -0.05 -4.41
N ILE A 84 -7.68 -0.74 -3.74
CA ILE A 84 -6.53 -0.08 -3.12
C ILE A 84 -5.21 -0.74 -3.51
N ILE A 85 -4.13 0.05 -3.48
CA ILE A 85 -2.74 -0.43 -3.53
C ILE A 85 -2.05 0.01 -2.24
N LEU A 86 -1.22 -0.87 -1.70
CA LEU A 86 -0.40 -0.59 -0.53
C LEU A 86 1.00 -0.17 -0.97
N CYS A 87 1.60 0.80 -0.29
CA CYS A 87 2.97 1.21 -0.55
C CYS A 87 3.70 1.46 0.77
N HIS A 88 4.87 0.87 0.93
CA HIS A 88 5.72 1.01 2.10
C HIS A 88 7.13 1.41 1.64
N ASN A 89 7.77 2.42 2.23
CA ASN A 89 9.20 2.65 2.01
C ASN A 89 10.07 1.94 3.05
N HIS A 90 11.20 1.38 2.61
CA HIS A 90 12.29 0.96 3.49
C HIS A 90 13.41 2.00 3.41
N PRO A 91 13.65 2.79 4.47
CA PRO A 91 14.72 3.81 4.48
C PRO A 91 16.12 3.23 4.28
N SER A 92 16.33 1.97 4.68
CA SER A 92 17.57 1.23 4.48
C SER A 92 17.93 1.01 3.02
N GLY A 93 16.94 1.07 2.12
CA GLY A 93 17.07 0.72 0.70
C GLY A 93 17.02 -0.79 0.41
N GLU A 94 16.91 -1.63 1.44
CA GLU A 94 16.57 -3.05 1.27
C GLU A 94 15.14 -3.16 0.75
N LEU A 95 14.88 -4.07 -0.18
CA LEU A 95 13.56 -4.25 -0.78
C LEU A 95 12.94 -5.60 -0.44
N LYS A 96 13.68 -6.47 0.24
CA LYS A 96 13.19 -7.75 0.71
C LYS A 96 12.01 -7.55 1.69
N PRO A 97 10.83 -8.12 1.42
CA PRO A 97 9.70 -8.05 2.34
C PRO A 97 10.02 -8.70 3.69
N SER A 98 9.77 -7.97 4.77
CA SER A 98 9.82 -8.51 6.13
C SER A 98 8.63 -9.44 6.39
N ASP A 99 8.69 -10.24 7.45
CA ASP A 99 7.54 -11.04 7.87
C ASP A 99 6.38 -10.17 8.33
N ALA A 100 6.66 -8.97 8.86
CA ALA A 100 5.64 -7.99 9.21
C ALA A 100 4.93 -7.44 7.96
N ASP A 101 5.67 -7.17 6.88
CA ASP A 101 5.10 -6.75 5.59
C ASP A 101 4.16 -7.81 5.03
N LYS A 102 4.59 -9.08 5.02
CA LYS A 102 3.76 -10.21 4.55
C LYS A 102 2.51 -10.37 5.41
N ASP A 103 2.67 -10.33 6.73
CA ASP A 103 1.58 -10.52 7.68
C ASP A 103 0.49 -9.47 7.57
N ILE A 104 0.87 -8.19 7.49
CA ILE A 104 -0.11 -7.11 7.33
C ILE A 104 -0.77 -7.18 5.96
N THR A 105 -0.03 -7.53 4.91
CA THR A 105 -0.57 -7.66 3.55
C THR A 105 -1.64 -8.74 3.48
N ASP A 106 -1.36 -9.94 3.98
CA ASP A 106 -2.33 -11.04 4.08
C ASP A 106 -3.61 -10.55 4.79
N LYS A 107 -3.45 -9.95 5.98
CA LYS A 107 -4.58 -9.44 6.75
C LYS A 107 -5.40 -8.40 5.99
N LEU A 108 -4.75 -7.48 5.29
CA LEU A 108 -5.41 -6.44 4.50
C LEU A 108 -6.11 -7.00 3.26
N ILE A 109 -5.53 -8.01 2.59
CA ILE A 109 -6.18 -8.74 1.49
C ILE A 109 -7.50 -9.34 1.99
N GLN A 110 -7.48 -10.08 3.10
CA GLN A 110 -8.69 -10.72 3.64
C GLN A 110 -9.77 -9.69 4.01
N VAL A 111 -9.39 -8.55 4.61
CA VAL A 111 -10.35 -7.48 4.92
C VAL A 111 -10.92 -6.86 3.63
N GLY A 112 -10.08 -6.64 2.62
CA GLY A 112 -10.48 -6.07 1.32
C GLY A 112 -11.51 -6.93 0.59
N ILE A 113 -11.38 -8.26 0.69
CA ILE A 113 -12.38 -9.22 0.19
C ILE A 113 -13.72 -9.01 0.92
N ILE A 114 -13.71 -8.95 2.25
CA ILE A 114 -14.93 -8.83 3.06
C ILE A 114 -15.69 -7.53 2.78
N VAL A 115 -14.98 -6.41 2.61
CA VAL A 115 -15.61 -5.09 2.40
C VAL A 115 -15.80 -4.72 0.93
N ASN A 116 -15.54 -5.65 0.01
CA ASN A 116 -15.60 -5.43 -1.44
C ASN A 116 -14.73 -4.24 -1.91
N THR A 117 -13.54 -4.09 -1.34
CA THR A 117 -12.51 -3.13 -1.77
C THR A 117 -11.18 -3.86 -1.84
N PRO A 118 -10.90 -4.61 -2.92
CA PRO A 118 -9.72 -5.48 -2.98
C PRO A 118 -8.42 -4.67 -2.95
N VAL A 119 -7.42 -5.25 -2.30
CA VAL A 119 -6.02 -4.85 -2.45
C VAL A 119 -5.54 -5.42 -3.79
N LEU A 120 -4.83 -4.64 -4.60
CA LEU A 120 -4.33 -5.11 -5.90
C LEU A 120 -2.85 -5.45 -5.89
N ASP A 121 -2.09 -4.76 -5.04
CA ASP A 121 -0.66 -4.97 -4.91
C ASP A 121 -0.15 -4.35 -3.61
N HIS A 122 1.07 -4.73 -3.23
CA HIS A 122 1.86 -4.07 -2.21
C HIS A 122 3.27 -3.81 -2.73
N LEU A 123 3.63 -2.53 -2.83
CA LEU A 123 4.97 -2.11 -3.22
C LEU A 123 5.82 -1.80 -2.00
N ILE A 124 7.03 -2.34 -1.96
CA ILE A 124 8.11 -1.86 -1.10
C ILE A 124 9.00 -0.97 -1.96
N ILE A 125 9.20 0.27 -1.54
CA ILE A 125 9.94 1.28 -2.30
C ILE A 125 11.17 1.79 -1.54
N SER A 126 12.14 2.26 -2.31
CA SER A 126 13.24 3.09 -1.83
C SER A 126 13.36 4.32 -2.72
N THR A 127 14.29 5.22 -2.39
CA THR A 127 14.57 6.39 -3.24
C THR A 127 15.13 6.02 -4.62
N LYS A 128 15.56 4.77 -4.85
CA LYS A 128 16.26 4.35 -6.09
C LYS A 128 15.62 3.17 -6.83
N SER A 129 14.87 2.33 -6.15
CA SER A 129 14.25 1.12 -6.71
C SER A 129 13.01 0.72 -5.91
N TYR A 130 12.25 -0.25 -6.40
CA TYR A 130 11.12 -0.86 -5.72
C TYR A 130 11.03 -2.36 -5.97
N LEU A 131 10.16 -3.02 -5.20
CA LEU A 131 9.69 -4.37 -5.41
C LEU A 131 8.16 -4.38 -5.27
N SER A 132 7.48 -5.03 -6.21
CA SER A 132 6.04 -5.31 -6.14
C SER A 132 5.83 -6.75 -5.68
N PHE A 133 4.90 -6.97 -4.76
CA PHE A 133 4.51 -8.32 -4.35
C PHE A 133 3.85 -9.08 -5.51
N GLY A 134 3.09 -8.39 -6.35
CA GLY A 134 2.49 -8.94 -7.55
C GLY A 134 3.54 -9.42 -8.56
N ASP A 135 4.57 -8.60 -8.80
CA ASP A 135 5.61 -8.91 -9.79
C ASP A 135 6.47 -10.12 -9.40
N ILE A 136 6.67 -10.35 -8.10
CA ILE A 136 7.45 -11.50 -7.59
C ILE A 136 6.60 -12.75 -7.30
N GLY A 137 5.28 -12.70 -7.53
CA GLY A 137 4.36 -13.82 -7.26
C GLY A 137 3.92 -13.97 -5.79
N LEU A 138 4.45 -13.15 -4.88
CA LEU A 138 4.14 -13.21 -3.44
C LEU A 138 2.69 -12.81 -3.15
N PHE A 139 2.12 -11.90 -3.94
CA PHE A 139 0.74 -11.45 -3.72
C PHE A 139 -0.25 -12.62 -3.87
N GLN A 140 -0.09 -13.43 -4.91
CA GLN A 140 -0.95 -14.58 -5.19
C GLN A 140 -0.81 -15.66 -4.12
N GLU A 141 0.39 -15.85 -3.56
CA GLU A 141 0.59 -16.73 -2.41
C GLU A 141 -0.22 -16.26 -1.18
N LEU A 142 -0.21 -14.96 -0.90
CA LEU A 142 -0.94 -14.38 0.24
C LEU A 142 -2.46 -14.35 0.03
N GLU A 143 -2.95 -14.19 -1.20
CA GLU A 143 -4.38 -14.30 -1.52
C GLU A 143 -4.96 -15.69 -1.17
N LEU A 144 -4.14 -16.74 -1.30
CA LEU A 144 -4.52 -18.12 -0.96
C LEU A 144 -4.37 -18.44 0.54
N SER A 145 -3.82 -17.51 1.34
CA SER A 145 -3.63 -17.71 2.78
C SER A 145 -4.97 -17.83 3.51
N THR A 146 -5.07 -18.83 4.39
CA THR A 146 -6.22 -18.99 5.29
C THR A 146 -5.93 -18.47 6.70
N LYS A 147 -4.79 -17.81 6.93
CA LYS A 147 -4.33 -17.40 8.27
C LYS A 147 -5.32 -16.50 9.00
N TYR A 148 -5.94 -15.57 8.27
CA TYR A 148 -6.88 -14.59 8.81
C TYR A 148 -8.34 -14.85 8.46
N VAL A 149 -8.62 -15.96 7.75
CA VAL A 149 -9.99 -16.38 7.47
C VAL A 149 -10.61 -16.87 8.79
N PRO A 150 -11.71 -16.24 9.26
CA PRO A 150 -12.35 -16.70 10.48
C PRO A 150 -12.80 -18.15 10.32
N PRO A 151 -12.48 -19.04 11.27
CA PRO A 151 -13.03 -20.39 11.22
C PRO A 151 -14.55 -20.28 11.35
N TYR A 152 -15.27 -21.08 10.58
CA TYR A 152 -16.71 -21.22 10.75
C TYR A 152 -17.00 -21.67 12.19
N LYS A 153 -17.78 -20.87 12.91
CA LYS A 153 -18.26 -21.21 14.26
C LYS A 153 -19.74 -21.58 14.13
N LEU A 154 -20.05 -22.84 14.44
CA LEU A 154 -21.41 -23.35 14.62
C LEU A 154 -22.08 -22.72 15.85
#